data_AF-A0AAW2PDQ6-F1
#
_entry.id   AF-A0AAW2PDQ6-F1
#
_cell.length_a   1.000
_cell.length_b   1.000
_cell.length_c   1.000
_cell.angle_alpha   90.00
_cell.angle_beta   90.00
_cell.angle_gamma   90.00
#
_symmetry.space_group_name_H-M   'P 1'
#
loop_
_entity.id
_entity.type
_entity.pdbx_description
1 polymer ?
#
loop_
_entity_poly.entity_id
_entity_poly.type
_entity_poly.pdbx_seq_one_letter_code
_entity_poly.pdbx_strand_id
1 'polypeptide(L)'
;MLATLMDPNQALQWVYTRIRPYFPATRITGIAVGNEVFTGDDTTLITYLVPAMVSIHAALVRLGLDQFINRPNNLAVLQESFPPSAGCFRAELNGIMPQFLQFLATTKAPFWINAYPYFAYKDNPDKIPIDYVLFNPNSGTVDPNTKLHYDNMLYAQVDAVTYAMAKMGYGGLEVRVSETGWPSRGDPNEIGATLENAAIYNRNILRRQLANEGTPLRPKTRLEIYVFALFNEDMKPGPTSERNYGLFQPDGTMAYNVGLSALSTTTTTSSTSLPSISLTSDATQVN
;
A
#
# COMPACT_ATOMS: atom_id res chain seq x y z
N MET A 1 -22.19 9.33 -6.11
CA MET A 1 -21.39 10.29 -5.30
C MET A 1 -20.34 11.03 -6.12
N LEU A 2 -19.49 10.36 -6.93
CA LEU A 2 -18.49 11.09 -7.72
C LEU A 2 -19.13 12.09 -8.71
N ALA A 3 -20.19 11.69 -9.40
CA ALA A 3 -20.91 12.57 -10.32
C ALA A 3 -21.38 13.89 -9.65
N THR A 4 -21.87 13.82 -8.41
CA THR A 4 -22.31 15.00 -7.65
C THR A 4 -21.15 15.86 -7.17
N LEU A 5 -19.99 15.26 -6.88
CA LEU A 5 -18.81 15.98 -6.40
C LEU A 5 -18.06 16.73 -7.51
N MET A 6 -18.44 16.54 -8.78
CA MET A 6 -17.95 17.38 -9.87
C MET A 6 -18.43 18.83 -9.74
N ASP A 7 -19.60 19.07 -9.13
CA ASP A 7 -20.12 20.40 -8.84
C ASP A 7 -19.33 21.05 -7.67
N PRO A 8 -18.69 22.21 -7.88
CA PRO A 8 -17.90 22.88 -6.84
C PRO A 8 -18.67 23.24 -5.56
N ASN A 9 -19.96 23.57 -5.67
CA ASN A 9 -20.80 23.88 -4.49
C ASN A 9 -21.09 22.61 -3.70
N GLN A 10 -21.38 21.50 -4.40
CA GLN A 10 -21.62 20.22 -3.75
C GLN A 10 -20.35 19.66 -3.11
N ALA A 11 -19.19 19.82 -3.76
CA ALA A 11 -17.89 19.48 -3.18
C ALA A 11 -17.60 20.31 -1.92
N LEU A 12 -17.86 21.63 -1.96
CA LEU A 12 -17.71 22.50 -0.79
C LEU A 12 -18.61 22.08 0.37
N GLN A 13 -19.88 21.79 0.10
CA GLN A 13 -20.81 21.29 1.11
C GLN A 13 -20.34 19.95 1.68
N TRP A 14 -19.81 19.06 0.85
CA TRP A 14 -19.24 17.80 1.31
C TRP A 14 -18.05 18.03 2.25
N VAL A 15 -17.09 18.87 1.89
CA VAL A 15 -15.93 19.16 2.76
C VAL A 15 -16.38 19.84 4.07
N TYR A 16 -17.34 20.76 3.99
CA TYR A 16 -17.89 21.46 5.16
C TYR A 16 -18.58 20.51 6.14
N THR A 17 -19.24 19.45 5.64
CA THR A 17 -20.03 18.53 6.47
C THR A 17 -19.25 17.29 6.89
N ARG A 18 -18.27 16.85 6.11
CA ARG A 18 -17.53 15.59 6.33
C ARG A 18 -16.13 15.76 6.89
N ILE A 19 -15.50 16.91 6.67
CA ILE A 19 -14.10 17.15 7.06
C ILE A 19 -14.02 18.23 8.15
N ARG A 20 -14.57 19.41 7.86
CA ARG A 20 -14.46 20.59 8.74
C ARG A 20 -14.90 20.36 10.20
N PRO A 21 -15.98 19.63 10.52
CA PRO A 21 -16.44 19.50 11.91
C PRO A 21 -15.47 18.70 12.80
N TYR A 22 -14.62 17.87 12.20
CA TYR A 22 -13.69 17.00 12.91
C TYR A 22 -12.28 17.57 12.97
N PHE A 23 -11.96 18.58 12.16
CA PHE A 23 -10.64 19.19 12.12
C PHE A 23 -10.58 20.43 13.04
N PRO A 24 -9.51 20.63 13.86
CA PRO A 24 -8.28 19.83 13.94
C PRO A 24 -8.29 18.71 14.99
N ALA A 25 -9.43 18.45 15.67
CA ALA A 25 -9.51 17.45 16.73
C ALA A 25 -9.12 16.04 16.26
N THR A 26 -9.42 15.71 15.00
CA THR A 26 -8.93 14.53 14.28
C THR A 26 -7.83 14.95 13.31
N ARG A 27 -6.67 14.29 13.39
CA ARG A 27 -5.56 14.50 12.46
C ARG A 27 -5.85 13.82 11.12
N ILE A 28 -6.60 14.50 10.26
CA ILE A 28 -6.87 14.07 8.89
C ILE A 28 -5.63 14.34 8.05
N THR A 29 -5.02 13.28 7.51
CA THR A 29 -3.78 13.37 6.71
C THR A 29 -4.02 13.22 5.22
N GLY A 30 -5.23 12.83 4.80
CA GLY A 30 -5.56 12.55 3.41
C GLY A 30 -7.05 12.35 3.15
N ILE A 31 -7.49 12.62 1.92
CA ILE A 31 -8.87 12.38 1.45
C ILE A 31 -8.86 11.57 0.15
N ALA A 32 -9.15 10.27 0.28
CA ALA A 32 -9.30 9.33 -0.83
C ALA A 32 -10.62 9.53 -1.58
N VAL A 33 -10.60 10.28 -2.69
CA VAL A 33 -11.79 10.45 -3.55
C VAL A 33 -11.94 9.24 -4.48
N GLY A 34 -12.65 8.21 -4.05
CA GLY A 34 -12.85 6.95 -4.80
C GLY A 34 -11.82 5.86 -4.43
N ASN A 35 -12.14 4.61 -4.77
CA ASN A 35 -11.29 3.44 -4.57
C ASN A 35 -11.33 2.58 -5.84
N GLU A 36 -10.17 2.19 -6.37
CA GLU A 36 -10.02 1.26 -7.52
C GLU A 36 -10.82 1.62 -8.79
N VAL A 37 -11.09 2.91 -9.02
CA VAL A 37 -12.00 3.36 -10.08
C VAL A 37 -11.51 3.01 -11.50
N PHE A 38 -10.20 3.03 -11.73
CA PHE A 38 -9.61 2.74 -13.05
C PHE A 38 -9.67 1.26 -13.47
N THR A 39 -9.99 0.38 -12.52
CA THR A 39 -10.07 -1.08 -12.74
C THR A 39 -11.49 -1.60 -12.66
N GLY A 40 -12.47 -0.74 -12.38
CA GLY A 40 -13.89 -1.10 -12.41
C GLY A 40 -14.49 -1.06 -13.82
N ASP A 41 -15.63 -1.73 -13.97
CA ASP A 41 -16.36 -1.82 -15.26
C ASP A 41 -17.13 -0.54 -15.61
N ASP A 42 -17.32 0.37 -14.64
CA ASP A 42 -18.06 1.62 -14.84
C ASP A 42 -17.16 2.71 -15.45
N THR A 43 -17.11 2.74 -16.77
CA THR A 43 -16.36 3.75 -17.55
C THR A 43 -16.84 5.19 -17.28
N THR A 44 -18.11 5.39 -16.87
CA THR A 44 -18.60 6.74 -16.53
C THR A 44 -17.96 7.23 -15.24
N LEU A 45 -17.79 6.35 -14.25
CA LEU A 45 -17.15 6.66 -12.98
C LEU A 45 -15.71 7.13 -13.16
N ILE A 46 -14.98 6.53 -14.11
CA ILE A 46 -13.62 6.93 -14.50
C ILE A 46 -13.59 8.39 -14.97
N THR A 47 -14.56 8.79 -15.79
CA THR A 47 -14.62 10.18 -16.32
C THR A 47 -14.96 11.22 -15.26
N TYR A 48 -15.72 10.85 -14.23
CA TYR A 48 -16.08 11.76 -13.13
C TYR A 48 -14.95 11.96 -12.12
N LEU A 49 -13.96 11.09 -12.15
CA LEU A 49 -12.98 10.96 -11.09
C LEU A 49 -12.08 12.19 -10.95
N VAL A 50 -11.47 12.66 -12.04
CA VAL A 50 -10.56 13.82 -12.02
C VAL A 50 -11.33 15.11 -11.74
N PRO A 51 -12.48 15.41 -12.40
CA PRO A 51 -13.29 16.58 -12.06
C PRO A 51 -13.71 16.63 -10.59
N ALA A 52 -14.10 15.49 -9.99
CA ALA A 52 -14.46 15.44 -8.57
C ALA A 52 -13.27 15.77 -7.65
N MET A 53 -12.05 15.34 -7.99
CA MET A 53 -10.85 15.73 -7.21
C MET A 53 -10.62 17.23 -7.27
N VAL A 54 -10.72 17.82 -8.46
CA VAL A 54 -10.49 19.25 -8.68
C VAL A 54 -11.45 20.06 -7.83
N SER A 55 -12.73 19.68 -7.82
CA SER A 55 -13.76 20.35 -7.01
C SER A 55 -13.54 20.16 -5.51
N ILE A 56 -13.17 18.96 -5.04
CA ILE A 56 -12.84 18.73 -3.62
C ILE A 56 -11.58 19.51 -3.21
N HIS A 57 -10.54 19.55 -4.04
CA HIS A 57 -9.33 20.32 -3.77
C HIS A 57 -9.62 21.82 -3.69
N ALA A 58 -10.38 22.36 -4.64
CA ALA A 58 -10.79 23.76 -4.61
C ALA A 58 -11.57 24.10 -3.33
N ALA A 59 -12.44 23.19 -2.85
CA ALA A 59 -13.14 23.35 -1.59
C ALA A 59 -12.21 23.35 -0.37
N LEU A 60 -11.20 22.46 -0.34
CA LEU A 60 -10.20 22.40 0.74
C LEU A 60 -9.34 23.66 0.77
N VAL A 61 -8.86 24.15 -0.38
CA VAL A 61 -8.13 25.42 -0.52
C VAL A 61 -8.95 26.58 0.04
N ARG A 62 -10.24 26.67 -0.31
CA ARG A 62 -11.15 27.71 0.21
C ARG A 62 -11.31 27.70 1.73
N LEU A 63 -11.13 26.56 2.36
CA LEU A 63 -11.25 26.38 3.81
C LEU A 63 -9.90 26.43 4.53
N GLY A 64 -8.79 26.65 3.82
CA GLY A 64 -7.44 26.61 4.39
C GLY A 64 -7.00 25.21 4.85
N LEU A 65 -7.53 24.17 4.20
CA LEU A 65 -7.31 22.74 4.50
C LEU A 65 -6.57 22.01 3.35
N ASP A 66 -5.92 22.75 2.46
CA ASP A 66 -5.29 22.25 1.23
C ASP A 66 -4.08 21.34 1.45
N GLN A 67 -3.61 21.21 2.69
CA GLN A 67 -2.43 20.40 3.02
C GLN A 67 -2.68 18.86 2.98
N PHE A 68 -3.88 18.37 2.62
CA PHE A 68 -4.30 16.98 2.93
C PHE A 68 -5.08 16.21 1.83
N ILE A 69 -4.62 16.17 0.57
CA ILE A 69 -5.24 15.32 -0.47
C ILE A 69 -4.38 14.11 -0.84
N ASN A 70 -4.97 12.91 -0.80
CA ASN A 70 -4.33 11.62 -1.00
C ASN A 70 -5.29 10.64 -1.66
N ARG A 71 -4.88 9.76 -2.59
CA ARG A 71 -5.81 8.80 -3.26
C ARG A 71 -5.27 7.40 -3.58
N PRO A 72 -5.99 6.31 -3.21
CA PRO A 72 -5.75 4.90 -3.59
C PRO A 72 -6.13 4.59 -5.04
N ASN A 73 -5.30 3.80 -5.73
CA ASN A 73 -5.54 3.19 -7.05
C ASN A 73 -5.26 1.69 -6.96
N ASN A 74 -5.91 0.80 -7.71
CA ASN A 74 -5.49 -0.61 -7.73
C ASN A 74 -4.21 -0.77 -8.57
N LEU A 75 -3.28 -1.66 -8.22
CA LEU A 75 -2.10 -2.00 -9.04
C LEU A 75 -2.47 -2.46 -10.46
N ALA A 76 -3.66 -3.03 -10.68
CA ALA A 76 -4.17 -3.47 -11.98
C ALA A 76 -4.42 -2.32 -13.00
N VAL A 77 -4.06 -1.08 -12.66
CA VAL A 77 -3.85 0.01 -13.63
C VAL A 77 -2.63 -0.23 -14.53
N LEU A 78 -1.71 -1.11 -14.16
CA LEU A 78 -0.57 -1.51 -14.97
C LEU A 78 -0.98 -2.59 -15.99
N GLN A 79 -0.44 -2.50 -17.20
CA GLN A 79 -0.49 -3.55 -18.20
C GLN A 79 0.73 -4.46 -18.14
N GLU A 80 1.90 -3.86 -17.89
CA GLU A 80 3.15 -4.58 -17.67
C GLU A 80 3.76 -4.12 -16.36
N SER A 81 4.24 -5.06 -15.55
CA SER A 81 4.85 -4.79 -14.24
C SER A 81 6.11 -5.62 -13.97
N PHE A 82 6.52 -6.48 -14.90
CA PHE A 82 7.72 -7.31 -14.77
C PHE A 82 8.50 -7.36 -16.10
N PRO A 83 9.81 -7.03 -16.11
CA PRO A 83 10.57 -6.48 -14.97
C PRO A 83 10.04 -5.09 -14.56
N PRO A 84 10.32 -4.59 -13.34
CA PRO A 84 9.77 -3.31 -12.87
C PRO A 84 9.99 -2.14 -13.85
N SER A 85 11.15 -2.04 -14.47
CA SER A 85 11.46 -1.02 -15.50
C SER A 85 10.59 -1.08 -16.74
N ALA A 86 9.97 -2.23 -17.04
CA ALA A 86 9.00 -2.38 -18.11
C ALA A 86 7.61 -1.82 -17.74
N GLY A 87 7.40 -1.46 -16.47
CA GLY A 87 6.19 -0.81 -15.93
C GLY A 87 5.51 0.14 -16.91
N CYS A 88 4.25 -0.13 -17.26
CA CYS A 88 3.43 0.77 -18.08
C CYS A 88 1.94 0.66 -17.70
N PHE A 89 1.20 1.77 -17.80
CA PHE A 89 -0.24 1.77 -17.59
C PHE A 89 -0.98 1.11 -18.76
N ARG A 90 -2.17 0.55 -18.50
CA ARG A 90 -3.02 0.00 -19.56
C ARG A 90 -3.36 1.04 -20.61
N ALA A 91 -3.34 0.62 -21.88
CA ALA A 91 -3.59 1.50 -23.01
C ALA A 91 -4.95 2.22 -22.93
N GLU A 92 -5.98 1.59 -22.34
CA GLU A 92 -7.30 2.23 -22.19
C GLU A 92 -7.26 3.45 -21.26
N LEU A 93 -6.27 3.55 -20.37
CA LEU A 93 -6.14 4.66 -19.42
C LEU A 93 -5.41 5.87 -20.03
N ASN A 94 -4.87 5.78 -21.25
CA ASN A 94 -4.09 6.85 -21.87
C ASN A 94 -4.87 8.17 -22.02
N GLY A 95 -6.21 8.13 -22.10
CA GLY A 95 -7.03 9.34 -22.18
C GLY A 95 -7.19 10.09 -20.85
N ILE A 96 -7.12 9.40 -19.71
CA ILE A 96 -7.45 9.96 -18.38
C ILE A 96 -6.24 10.00 -17.43
N MET A 97 -5.33 9.02 -17.53
CA MET A 97 -4.15 8.93 -16.67
C MET A 97 -3.26 10.17 -16.73
N PRO A 98 -2.98 10.80 -17.91
CA PRO A 98 -2.21 12.04 -17.93
C PRO A 98 -2.87 13.17 -17.14
N GLN A 99 -4.20 13.30 -17.20
CA GLN A 99 -4.94 14.32 -16.46
C GLN A 99 -4.86 14.08 -14.95
N PHE A 100 -4.96 12.82 -14.55
CA PHE A 100 -4.83 12.41 -13.16
C PHE A 100 -3.40 12.66 -12.62
N LEU A 101 -2.37 12.24 -13.35
CA LEU A 101 -0.97 12.47 -12.96
C LEU A 101 -0.62 13.97 -12.92
N GLN A 102 -1.15 14.75 -13.86
CA GLN A 102 -1.01 16.21 -13.85
C GLN A 102 -1.61 16.81 -12.58
N PHE A 103 -2.82 16.38 -12.21
CA PHE A 103 -3.46 16.84 -10.98
C PHE A 103 -2.61 16.51 -9.75
N LEU A 104 -2.11 15.28 -9.63
CA LEU A 104 -1.23 14.87 -8.52
C LEU A 104 0.05 15.71 -8.47
N ALA A 105 0.68 15.96 -9.62
CA ALA A 105 1.90 16.75 -9.70
C ALA A 105 1.66 18.21 -9.28
N THR A 106 0.57 18.83 -9.74
CA THR A 106 0.21 20.20 -9.39
C THR A 106 -0.11 20.35 -7.90
N THR A 107 -0.75 19.34 -7.30
CA THR A 107 -1.14 19.34 -5.88
C THR A 107 -0.08 18.74 -4.96
N LYS A 108 1.03 18.24 -5.52
CA LYS A 108 2.09 17.50 -4.81
C LYS A 108 1.55 16.29 -4.03
N ALA A 109 0.46 15.70 -4.52
CA ALA A 109 -0.15 14.53 -3.92
C ALA A 109 0.58 13.25 -4.40
N PRO A 110 0.79 12.26 -3.52
CA PRO A 110 1.32 10.95 -3.91
C PRO A 110 0.28 10.15 -4.72
N PHE A 111 0.79 9.25 -5.56
CA PHE A 111 0.01 8.20 -6.21
C PHE A 111 -0.09 7.02 -5.25
N TRP A 112 -1.27 6.73 -4.69
CA TRP A 112 -1.39 5.54 -3.83
C TRP A 112 -1.80 4.33 -4.65
N ILE A 113 -1.33 3.16 -4.23
CA ILE A 113 -1.69 1.88 -4.80
C ILE A 113 -2.16 0.85 -3.78
N ASN A 114 -3.18 0.07 -4.13
CA ASN A 114 -3.54 -1.18 -3.51
C ASN A 114 -2.70 -2.26 -4.21
N ALA A 115 -1.74 -2.85 -3.49
CA ALA A 115 -0.75 -3.76 -4.04
C ALA A 115 -0.66 -5.02 -3.19
N TYR A 116 -1.01 -6.15 -3.78
CA TYR A 116 -1.11 -7.43 -3.08
C TYR A 116 -0.27 -8.50 -3.81
N PRO A 117 0.96 -8.76 -3.36
CA PRO A 117 1.77 -9.89 -3.81
C PRO A 117 1.04 -11.24 -3.71
N TYR A 118 0.10 -11.35 -2.76
CA TYR A 118 -0.76 -12.52 -2.58
C TYR A 118 -1.46 -12.95 -3.88
N PHE A 119 -2.08 -12.02 -4.63
CA PHE A 119 -2.83 -12.38 -5.84
C PHE A 119 -1.91 -12.95 -6.92
N ALA A 120 -0.73 -12.37 -7.12
CA ALA A 120 0.25 -12.89 -8.07
C ALA A 120 0.67 -14.31 -7.69
N TYR A 121 0.96 -14.56 -6.40
CA TYR A 121 1.31 -15.89 -5.91
C TYR A 121 0.17 -16.89 -6.06
N LYS A 122 -1.05 -16.52 -5.66
CA LYS A 122 -2.26 -17.35 -5.79
C LYS A 122 -2.46 -17.83 -7.22
N ASP A 123 -2.25 -16.95 -8.21
CA ASP A 123 -2.47 -17.26 -9.62
C ASP A 123 -1.34 -18.11 -10.24
N ASN A 124 -0.10 -18.01 -9.72
CA ASN A 124 1.06 -18.72 -10.27
C ASN A 124 2.02 -19.25 -9.17
N PRO A 125 1.56 -20.11 -8.25
CA PRO A 125 2.35 -20.53 -7.08
C PRO A 125 3.58 -21.35 -7.44
N ASP A 126 3.57 -22.04 -8.59
CA ASP A 126 4.70 -22.84 -9.09
C ASP A 126 5.83 -21.99 -9.70
N LYS A 127 5.53 -20.74 -10.09
CA LYS A 127 6.47 -19.84 -10.75
C LYS A 127 6.97 -18.72 -9.84
N ILE A 128 6.15 -18.31 -8.88
CA ILE A 128 6.47 -17.21 -7.96
C ILE A 128 6.90 -17.83 -6.63
N PRO A 129 8.17 -17.71 -6.23
CA PRO A 129 8.63 -18.23 -4.95
C PRO A 129 7.87 -17.58 -3.78
N ILE A 130 7.35 -18.41 -2.87
CA ILE A 130 6.61 -17.92 -1.70
C ILE A 130 7.47 -16.96 -0.85
N ASP A 131 8.77 -17.25 -0.69
CA ASP A 131 9.66 -16.40 0.09
C ASP A 131 9.83 -14.99 -0.49
N TYR A 132 9.76 -14.85 -1.82
CA TYR A 132 9.83 -13.57 -2.51
C TYR A 132 8.59 -12.69 -2.26
N VAL A 133 7.41 -13.31 -2.14
CA VAL A 133 6.17 -12.58 -1.84
C VAL A 133 5.90 -12.40 -0.35
N LEU A 134 6.57 -13.17 0.51
CA LEU A 134 6.50 -13.06 1.97
C LEU A 134 7.61 -12.21 2.60
N PHE A 135 8.51 -11.61 1.81
CA PHE A 135 9.68 -10.87 2.28
C PHE A 135 10.68 -11.71 3.11
N ASN A 136 10.65 -13.04 2.95
CA ASN A 136 11.63 -13.93 3.57
C ASN A 136 12.97 -13.86 2.83
N PRO A 137 14.08 -14.31 3.43
CA PRO A 137 15.36 -14.43 2.71
C PRO A 137 15.21 -15.28 1.45
N ASN A 138 15.57 -14.71 0.30
CA ASN A 138 15.51 -15.37 -1.00
C ASN A 138 16.52 -14.74 -1.97
N SER A 139 16.71 -15.33 -3.15
CA SER A 139 17.66 -14.84 -4.15
C SER A 139 17.24 -13.52 -4.81
N GLY A 140 15.96 -13.13 -4.68
CA GLY A 140 15.37 -11.97 -5.32
C GLY A 140 15.35 -12.06 -6.85
N THR A 141 15.11 -10.92 -7.48
CA THR A 141 15.14 -10.74 -8.93
C THR A 141 15.90 -9.47 -9.27
N VAL A 142 16.73 -9.53 -10.31
CA VAL A 142 17.45 -8.36 -10.82
C VAL A 142 16.72 -7.86 -12.06
N ASP A 143 16.36 -6.58 -12.05
CA ASP A 143 15.84 -5.92 -13.23
C ASP A 143 16.94 -5.86 -14.32
N PRO A 144 16.71 -6.42 -15.52
CA PRO A 144 17.74 -6.52 -16.55
C PRO A 144 18.14 -5.16 -17.14
N ASN A 145 17.28 -4.15 -17.05
CA ASN A 145 17.52 -2.84 -17.64
C ASN A 145 18.21 -1.91 -16.64
N THR A 146 17.79 -1.95 -15.37
CA THR A 146 18.24 -0.99 -14.35
C THR A 146 19.25 -1.57 -13.38
N LYS A 147 19.42 -2.90 -13.38
CA LYS A 147 20.28 -3.66 -12.48
C LYS A 147 19.90 -3.55 -11.00
N LEU A 148 18.74 -2.99 -10.70
CA LEU A 148 18.19 -2.96 -9.35
C LEU A 148 17.80 -4.38 -8.94
N HIS A 149 18.23 -4.77 -7.74
CA HIS A 149 17.84 -6.03 -7.12
C HIS A 149 16.62 -5.81 -6.24
N TYR A 150 15.60 -6.65 -6.45
CA TYR A 150 14.39 -6.69 -5.66
C TYR A 150 14.37 -8.00 -4.90
N ASP A 151 14.44 -7.92 -3.58
CA ASP A 151 14.33 -9.08 -2.69
C ASP A 151 12.88 -9.42 -2.34
N ASN A 152 11.92 -8.59 -2.76
CA ASN A 152 10.51 -8.81 -2.55
C ASN A 152 9.62 -8.22 -3.66
N MET A 153 8.44 -8.81 -3.84
CA MET A 153 7.52 -8.42 -4.90
C MET A 153 6.85 -7.06 -4.68
N LEU A 154 6.52 -6.69 -3.44
CA LEU A 154 5.79 -5.43 -3.19
C LEU A 154 6.60 -4.22 -3.68
N TYR A 155 7.90 -4.21 -3.40
CA TYR A 155 8.78 -3.13 -3.84
C TYR A 155 8.94 -3.12 -5.36
N ALA A 156 9.01 -4.30 -5.98
CA ALA A 156 9.01 -4.43 -7.43
C ALA A 156 7.74 -3.84 -8.07
N GLN A 157 6.57 -4.08 -7.46
CA GLN A 157 5.29 -3.53 -7.90
C GLN A 157 5.23 -2.00 -7.73
N VAL A 158 5.70 -1.46 -6.61
CA VAL A 158 5.79 0.00 -6.36
C VAL A 158 6.71 0.68 -7.37
N ASP A 159 7.87 0.09 -7.65
CA ASP A 159 8.81 0.66 -8.61
C ASP A 159 8.29 0.52 -10.05
N ALA A 160 7.54 -0.55 -10.38
CA ALA A 160 6.85 -0.66 -11.67
C ALA A 160 5.88 0.49 -11.93
N VAL A 161 5.11 0.91 -10.92
CA VAL A 161 4.24 2.09 -11.00
C VAL A 161 5.06 3.37 -11.18
N THR A 162 6.18 3.48 -10.46
CA THR A 162 7.09 4.62 -10.60
C THR A 162 7.65 4.73 -12.02
N TYR A 163 8.06 3.62 -12.63
CA TYR A 163 8.51 3.59 -14.03
C TYR A 163 7.37 3.88 -15.01
N ALA A 164 6.17 3.38 -14.78
CA ALA A 164 4.99 3.69 -15.60
C ALA A 164 4.69 5.20 -15.61
N MET A 165 4.72 5.86 -14.45
CA MET A 165 4.59 7.32 -14.36
C MET A 165 5.74 8.06 -15.04
N ALA A 166 6.97 7.56 -14.89
CA ALA A 166 8.15 8.15 -15.54
C ALA A 166 8.02 8.16 -17.07
N LYS A 167 7.49 7.09 -17.68
CA LYS A 167 7.21 7.01 -19.13
C LYS A 167 6.18 8.06 -19.59
N MET A 168 5.32 8.54 -18.69
CA MET A 168 4.36 9.60 -18.96
C MET A 168 4.89 11.01 -18.59
N GLY A 169 6.15 11.14 -18.18
CA GLY A 169 6.76 12.42 -17.77
C GLY A 169 6.60 12.78 -16.29
N TYR A 170 6.08 11.87 -15.47
CA TYR A 170 5.76 12.10 -14.05
C TYR A 170 6.62 11.29 -13.07
N GLY A 171 7.87 11.00 -13.44
CA GLY A 171 8.78 10.16 -12.64
C GLY A 171 9.14 10.72 -11.25
N GLY A 172 8.85 12.00 -10.99
CA GLY A 172 9.03 12.65 -9.70
C GLY A 172 7.89 12.43 -8.69
N LEU A 173 6.75 11.87 -9.11
CA LEU A 173 5.63 11.62 -8.19
C LEU A 173 5.96 10.53 -7.18
N GLU A 174 5.63 10.77 -5.91
CA GLU A 174 5.73 9.77 -4.85
C GLU A 174 4.70 8.64 -5.08
N VAL A 175 5.10 7.40 -4.82
CA VAL A 175 4.18 6.26 -4.76
C VAL A 175 4.06 5.78 -3.32
N ARG A 176 2.84 5.56 -2.85
CA ARG A 176 2.54 5.00 -1.52
C ARG A 176 1.61 3.80 -1.66
N VAL A 177 1.52 2.96 -0.63
CA VAL A 177 0.64 1.79 -0.64
C VAL A 177 -0.55 2.03 0.27
N SER A 178 -1.74 2.14 -0.30
CA SER A 178 -2.98 2.36 0.44
C SER A 178 -3.58 1.07 0.99
N GLU A 179 -3.28 -0.06 0.36
CA GLU A 179 -3.70 -1.36 0.86
C GLU A 179 -2.70 -2.43 0.47
N THR A 180 -2.33 -3.26 1.44
CA THR A 180 -1.59 -4.49 1.21
C THR A 180 -1.81 -5.44 2.39
N GLY A 181 -1.84 -6.73 2.13
CA GLY A 181 -2.13 -7.72 3.16
C GLY A 181 -2.08 -9.13 2.62
N TRP A 182 -2.35 -10.09 3.49
CA TRP A 182 -2.35 -11.50 3.15
C TRP A 182 -3.45 -12.22 3.93
N PRO A 183 -4.35 -12.97 3.26
CA PRO A 183 -5.47 -13.60 3.94
C PRO A 183 -5.01 -14.80 4.77
N SER A 184 -5.53 -14.91 5.99
CA SER A 184 -5.22 -15.99 6.93
C SER A 184 -5.96 -17.30 6.65
N ARG A 185 -6.96 -17.25 5.77
CA ARG A 185 -7.76 -18.41 5.35
C ARG A 185 -8.39 -18.11 4.00
N GLY A 186 -8.44 -19.09 3.10
CA GLY A 186 -9.12 -18.97 1.81
C GLY A 186 -9.87 -20.25 1.43
N ASP A 187 -10.51 -20.22 0.26
CA ASP A 187 -11.10 -21.39 -0.39
C ASP A 187 -10.01 -22.36 -0.89
N PRO A 188 -10.34 -23.62 -1.27
CA PRO A 188 -9.34 -24.60 -1.69
C PRO A 188 -8.45 -24.18 -2.88
N ASN A 189 -8.94 -23.28 -3.74
CA ASN A 189 -8.20 -22.73 -4.87
C ASN A 189 -7.45 -21.42 -4.55
N GLU A 190 -7.49 -20.96 -3.30
CA GLU A 190 -6.84 -19.74 -2.83
C GLU A 190 -5.48 -20.04 -2.22
N ILE A 191 -4.60 -20.62 -3.05
CA ILE A 191 -3.29 -21.13 -2.63
C ILE A 191 -2.50 -20.05 -1.90
N GLY A 192 -1.90 -20.45 -0.77
CA GLY A 192 -1.13 -19.56 0.10
C GLY A 192 -1.93 -18.82 1.16
N ALA A 193 -3.27 -18.83 1.13
CA ALA A 193 -4.12 -18.20 2.16
C ALA A 193 -4.14 -19.02 3.47
N THR A 194 -3.07 -18.89 4.26
CA THR A 194 -2.89 -19.59 5.53
C THR A 194 -2.55 -18.61 6.65
N LEU A 195 -2.88 -18.99 7.88
CA LEU A 195 -2.59 -18.19 9.07
C LEU A 195 -1.08 -17.93 9.23
N GLU A 196 -0.26 -18.92 8.90
CA GLU A 196 1.20 -18.81 8.93
C GLU A 196 1.71 -17.77 7.94
N ASN A 197 1.28 -17.84 6.67
CA ASN A 197 1.72 -16.90 5.64
C ASN A 197 1.24 -15.47 5.94
N ALA A 198 0.00 -15.32 6.43
CA ALA A 198 -0.52 -14.03 6.85
C ALA A 198 0.29 -13.42 8.00
N ALA A 199 0.65 -14.22 8.99
CA ALA A 199 1.49 -13.79 10.10
C ALA A 199 2.90 -13.40 9.65
N ILE A 200 3.50 -14.16 8.72
CA ILE A 200 4.83 -13.85 8.16
C ILE A 200 4.79 -12.55 7.37
N TYR A 201 3.87 -12.43 6.40
CA TYR A 201 3.75 -11.27 5.52
C TYR A 201 3.61 -9.96 6.31
N ASN A 202 2.61 -9.90 7.18
CA ASN A 202 2.30 -8.68 7.94
C ASN A 202 3.39 -8.36 8.98
N ARG A 203 4.03 -9.37 9.59
CA ARG A 203 5.18 -9.17 10.49
C ARG A 203 6.40 -8.62 9.75
N ASN A 204 6.68 -9.13 8.55
CA ASN A 204 7.84 -8.69 7.79
C ASN A 204 7.65 -7.28 7.23
N ILE A 205 6.43 -6.93 6.77
CA ILE A 205 6.09 -5.53 6.45
C ILE A 205 6.31 -4.62 7.66
N LEU A 206 5.78 -4.98 8.83
CA LEU A 206 5.94 -4.19 10.05
C LEU A 206 7.42 -3.94 10.36
N ARG A 207 8.27 -4.98 10.27
CA ARG A 207 9.72 -4.85 10.48
C ARG A 207 10.39 -3.90 9.49
N ARG A 208 10.08 -4.00 8.19
CA ARG A 208 10.63 -3.10 7.16
C ARG A 208 10.15 -1.65 7.34
N GLN A 209 8.90 -1.47 7.74
CA GLN A 209 8.33 -0.16 8.04
C GLN A 209 8.98 0.51 9.25
N LEU A 210 9.35 -0.27 10.28
CA LEU A 210 10.11 0.21 11.45
C LEU A 210 11.57 0.54 11.11
N ALA A 211 12.14 -0.14 10.12
CA ALA A 211 13.46 0.17 9.58
C ALA A 211 13.47 1.40 8.65
N ASN A 212 12.31 2.05 8.44
CA ASN A 212 12.13 3.15 7.49
C ASN A 212 12.58 2.81 6.06
N GLU A 213 12.40 1.56 5.66
CA GLU A 213 12.92 1.06 4.40
C GLU A 213 12.15 1.63 3.20
N GLY A 214 12.90 1.94 2.14
CA GLY A 214 12.39 2.34 0.83
C GLY A 214 12.55 1.23 -0.20
N THR A 215 12.09 1.47 -1.43
CA THR A 215 12.26 0.53 -2.55
C THR A 215 13.68 0.62 -3.14
N PRO A 216 14.12 -0.37 -3.94
CA PRO A 216 15.42 -0.30 -4.62
C PRO A 216 15.60 0.94 -5.50
N LEU A 217 14.54 1.44 -6.15
CA LEU A 217 14.59 2.69 -6.92
C LEU A 217 14.66 3.94 -6.04
N ARG A 218 14.07 3.90 -4.84
CA ARG A 218 14.00 5.04 -3.90
C ARG A 218 14.45 4.64 -2.49
N PRO A 219 15.72 4.21 -2.30
CA PRO A 219 16.16 3.60 -1.04
C PRO A 219 16.25 4.60 0.12
N LYS A 220 16.26 5.90 -0.17
CA LYS A 220 16.34 6.99 0.81
C LYS A 220 14.98 7.53 1.23
N THR A 221 13.90 7.03 0.64
CA THR A 221 12.53 7.47 0.92
C THR A 221 11.76 6.29 1.47
N ARG A 222 11.37 6.37 2.75
CA ARG A 222 10.51 5.36 3.38
C ARG A 222 9.24 5.18 2.56
N LEU A 223 8.92 3.94 2.20
CA LEU A 223 7.64 3.62 1.58
C LEU A 223 6.54 3.69 2.63
N GLU A 224 5.54 4.56 2.46
CA GLU A 224 4.35 4.58 3.34
C GLU A 224 3.35 3.51 2.91
N ILE A 225 2.86 2.73 3.89
CA ILE A 225 1.99 1.58 3.68
C ILE A 225 0.86 1.59 4.71
N TYR A 226 -0.36 1.29 4.26
CA TYR A 226 -1.48 0.88 5.11
C TYR A 226 -1.73 -0.62 4.93
N VAL A 227 -1.75 -1.35 6.06
CA VAL A 227 -2.04 -2.79 6.07
C VAL A 227 -3.54 -3.01 6.00
N PHE A 228 -3.97 -3.82 5.03
CA PHE A 228 -5.32 -4.30 4.89
C PHE A 228 -5.45 -5.67 5.60
N ALA A 229 -6.26 -5.82 6.63
CA ALA A 229 -7.06 -4.80 7.34
C ALA A 229 -6.97 -4.97 8.85
N LEU A 230 -7.60 -4.07 9.60
CA LEU A 230 -7.58 -4.15 11.06
C LEU A 230 -8.34 -5.39 11.57
N PHE A 231 -9.55 -5.64 11.04
CA PHE A 231 -10.42 -6.73 11.48
C PHE A 231 -10.76 -7.68 10.34
N ASN A 232 -11.10 -8.92 10.69
CA ASN A 232 -11.84 -9.80 9.78
C ASN A 232 -13.24 -9.22 9.56
N GLU A 233 -13.65 -9.08 8.30
CA GLU A 233 -14.92 -8.47 7.90
C GLU A 233 -15.85 -9.55 7.35
N ASP A 234 -16.68 -10.14 8.21
CA ASP A 234 -17.52 -11.31 7.90
C ASP A 234 -18.58 -11.06 6.80
N MET A 235 -18.98 -9.81 6.60
CA MET A 235 -19.92 -9.38 5.57
C MET A 235 -19.29 -9.11 4.20
N LYS A 236 -17.95 -9.24 4.02
CA LYS A 236 -17.34 -9.02 2.71
C LYS A 236 -17.82 -10.09 1.70
N PRO A 237 -18.27 -9.66 0.51
CA PRO A 237 -18.67 -10.59 -0.55
C PRO A 237 -17.43 -11.27 -1.16
N GLY A 238 -17.66 -12.28 -2.00
CA GLY A 238 -16.58 -12.96 -2.72
C GLY A 238 -16.04 -14.20 -1.98
N PRO A 239 -14.81 -14.64 -2.30
CA PRO A 239 -14.24 -15.88 -1.78
C PRO A 239 -13.93 -15.79 -0.28
N THR A 240 -13.61 -16.94 0.34
CA THR A 240 -13.34 -16.99 1.79
C THR A 240 -12.20 -16.07 2.21
N SER A 241 -11.18 -15.88 1.38
CA SER A 241 -10.07 -14.95 1.66
C SER A 241 -10.52 -13.52 2.02
N GLU A 242 -11.54 -12.99 1.35
CA GLU A 242 -12.04 -11.63 1.57
C GLU A 242 -12.48 -11.37 3.01
N ARG A 243 -12.92 -12.41 3.72
CA ARG A 243 -13.39 -12.32 5.12
C ARG A 243 -12.27 -12.55 6.15
N ASN A 244 -11.02 -12.77 5.71
CA ASN A 244 -9.93 -13.30 6.56
C ASN A 244 -8.60 -12.52 6.45
N TYR A 245 -8.64 -11.23 6.07
CA TYR A 245 -7.46 -10.35 5.99
C TYR A 245 -7.09 -9.65 7.31
N GLY A 246 -7.94 -9.73 8.34
CA GLY A 246 -7.77 -8.99 9.59
C GLY A 246 -6.53 -9.38 10.38
N LEU A 247 -5.89 -8.38 10.98
CA LEU A 247 -4.91 -8.60 12.07
C LEU A 247 -5.61 -9.05 13.36
N PHE A 248 -6.88 -8.67 13.53
CA PHE A 248 -7.71 -8.99 14.68
C PHE A 248 -9.04 -9.63 14.26
N GLN A 249 -9.63 -10.39 15.17
CA GLN A 249 -11.02 -10.83 15.09
C GLN A 249 -11.96 -9.67 15.47
N PRO A 250 -13.27 -9.75 15.12
CA PRO A 250 -14.23 -8.70 15.47
C PRO A 250 -14.37 -8.42 16.98
N ASP A 251 -14.04 -9.39 17.83
CA ASP A 251 -14.04 -9.25 19.29
C ASP A 251 -12.77 -8.57 19.86
N GLY A 252 -11.84 -8.17 19.00
CA GLY A 252 -10.57 -7.53 19.37
C GLY A 252 -9.45 -8.50 19.75
N THR A 253 -9.69 -9.81 19.74
CA THR A 253 -8.61 -10.79 19.89
C THR A 253 -7.73 -10.82 18.65
N MET A 254 -6.44 -11.14 18.79
CA MET A 254 -5.54 -11.24 17.63
C MET A 254 -5.94 -12.43 16.76
N ALA A 255 -6.03 -12.23 15.44
CA ALA A 255 -6.16 -13.33 14.50
C ALA A 255 -4.84 -14.15 14.44
N TYR A 256 -3.71 -13.44 14.52
CA TYR A 256 -2.36 -14.00 14.61
C TYR A 256 -1.40 -12.92 15.14
N ASN A 257 -0.27 -13.33 15.73
CA ASN A 257 0.67 -12.39 16.32
C ASN A 257 1.71 -11.89 15.29
N VAL A 258 1.64 -10.59 14.97
CA VAL A 258 2.60 -9.90 14.08
C VAL A 258 3.72 -9.18 14.83
N GLY A 259 3.74 -9.23 16.16
CA GLY A 259 4.78 -8.61 17.00
C GLY A 259 4.47 -7.19 17.48
N LEU A 260 3.23 -6.70 17.33
CA LEU A 260 2.82 -5.34 17.78
C LEU A 260 2.97 -5.16 19.31
N SER A 261 2.65 -6.19 20.10
CA SER A 261 2.71 -6.13 21.56
C SER A 261 4.14 -5.95 22.11
N ALA A 262 5.14 -6.54 21.43
CA ALA A 262 6.54 -6.42 21.82
C ALA A 262 7.12 -5.02 21.56
N LEU A 263 6.52 -4.25 20.64
CA LEU A 263 6.89 -2.86 20.34
C LEU A 263 6.36 -1.86 21.36
N SER A 264 5.24 -2.19 22.03
CA SER A 264 4.67 -1.35 23.10
C SER A 264 5.49 -1.43 24.40
N THR A 265 6.20 -2.54 24.62
CA THR A 265 7.07 -2.71 25.80
C THR A 265 8.42 -2.02 25.65
N THR A 266 8.95 -1.89 24.42
CA THR A 266 10.24 -1.20 24.18
C THR A 266 10.15 0.31 24.27
N THR A 267 8.96 0.90 24.11
CA THR A 267 8.77 2.36 24.31
C THR A 267 8.75 2.76 25.79
N THR A 268 8.56 1.81 26.72
CA THR A 268 8.57 2.09 28.16
C THR A 268 9.95 1.90 28.80
N THR A 269 10.93 1.34 28.09
CA THR A 269 12.29 1.07 28.60
C THR A 269 13.37 1.81 27.80
N SER A 270 13.19 3.11 27.58
CA SER A 270 14.29 4.01 27.22
C SER A 270 14.72 4.85 28.42
N SER A 271 15.21 4.18 29.46
CA SER A 271 16.12 4.76 30.45
C SER A 271 17.46 4.04 30.34
N THR A 272 18.41 4.74 29.72
CA THR A 272 19.88 4.57 29.82
C THR A 272 20.43 3.30 30.49
N SER A 273 20.92 2.37 29.68
CA SER A 273 22.18 1.67 29.95
C SER A 273 22.70 1.03 28.67
N LEU A 274 23.89 1.42 28.23
CA LEU A 274 24.62 0.77 27.14
C LEU A 274 24.98 -0.66 27.57
N PRO A 275 24.65 -1.72 26.80
CA PRO A 275 25.24 -3.02 27.04
C PRO A 275 26.62 -3.06 26.36
N SER A 276 27.66 -3.17 27.16
CA SER A 276 29.00 -3.60 26.71
C SER A 276 28.93 -5.03 26.22
N ILE A 277 29.22 -5.26 24.94
CA ILE A 277 29.38 -6.60 24.38
C ILE A 277 30.77 -7.11 24.80
N SER A 278 30.80 -8.09 25.70
CA SER A 278 31.99 -8.91 25.97
C SER A 278 31.79 -10.25 25.25
N LEU A 279 32.74 -10.59 24.38
CA LEU A 279 32.87 -11.90 23.76
C LEU A 279 33.86 -12.71 24.59
N THR A 280 33.41 -13.78 25.24
CA THR A 280 34.29 -14.87 25.67
C THR A 280 33.71 -16.20 25.18
N SER A 281 34.47 -16.85 24.31
CA SER A 281 34.29 -18.26 23.98
C SER A 281 34.78 -19.09 25.15
N ASP A 282 34.01 -20.08 25.58
CA ASP A 282 34.56 -21.23 26.27
C ASP A 282 34.06 -22.51 25.61
N ALA A 283 34.96 -23.11 24.85
CA ALA A 283 34.94 -24.52 24.56
C ALA A 283 35.49 -25.24 25.80
N THR A 284 34.70 -26.14 26.39
CA THR A 284 35.23 -27.16 27.29
C THR A 284 34.81 -28.54 26.81
N GLN A 285 35.83 -29.22 26.30
CA GLN A 285 35.92 -30.65 26.11
C GLN A 285 35.90 -31.32 27.48
N VAL A 286 35.11 -32.38 27.67
CA VAL A 286 35.33 -33.34 28.75
C VAL A 286 35.10 -34.75 28.20
N ASN A 287 36.21 -35.49 28.17
CA ASN A 287 36.46 -36.94 28.03
C ASN A 287 35.29 -37.89 27.73
#